data_AF-A0A9E2Y3S1-F1
#
_entry.id   AF-A0A9E2Y3S1-F1
#
_cell.length_a   1.000
_cell.length_b   1.000
_cell.length_c   1.000
_cell.angle_alpha   90.00
_cell.angle_beta   90.00
_cell.angle_gamma   90.00
#
_symmetry.space_group_name_H-M   'P 1'
#
loop_
_entity.id
_entity.type
_entity.pdbx_description
1 polymer ?
#
loop_
_entity_poly.entity_id
_entity_poly.type
_entity_poly.pdbx_seq_one_letter_code
_entity_poly.pdbx_strand_id
1 'polypeptide(L)' 'MSIAPALAQTQNTNWPNYRDGNFTITDYKFASRETLPQLKVHYRTLGIAERNAAGDIVNGVLLLQGNTGTGAN' A
#
# COMPACT_ATOMS: atom_id res chain seq x y z
N MET A 1 1.14 23.55 -23.55
CA MET A 1 0.22 23.04 -22.51
C MET A 1 1.01 22.93 -21.23
N SER A 2 0.73 23.77 -20.24
CA SER A 2 1.45 23.81 -18.95
C SER A 2 0.79 22.82 -18.00
N ILE A 3 1.51 21.77 -17.59
CA ILE A 3 1.06 20.87 -16.53
C ILE A 3 1.32 21.54 -15.19
N ALA A 4 0.25 21.94 -14.50
CA ALA A 4 0.35 22.36 -13.11
C ALA A 4 0.81 21.17 -12.26
N PRO A 5 1.82 21.32 -11.39
CA PRO A 5 2.17 20.26 -10.44
C PRO A 5 1.00 20.03 -9.50
N ALA A 6 0.58 18.77 -9.37
CA ALA A 6 -0.36 18.39 -8.33
C ALA A 6 0.24 18.77 -6.97
N LEU A 7 -0.51 19.50 -6.15
CA LEU A 7 -0.11 19.86 -4.79
C LEU A 7 0.14 18.56 -4.01
N ALA A 8 1.40 18.26 -3.74
CA ALA A 8 1.76 17.19 -2.83
C ALA A 8 1.21 17.54 -1.45
N GLN A 9 0.13 16.87 -1.04
CA GLN A 9 -0.41 17.01 0.30
C GLN A 9 0.66 16.51 1.29
N THR A 10 0.95 17.30 2.31
CA THR A 10 1.87 16.90 3.38
C THR A 10 1.33 15.65 4.07
N GLN A 11 2.07 14.55 3.94
CA GLN A 11 1.67 13.26 4.51
C GLN A 11 1.64 13.37 6.05
N ASN A 12 0.48 13.07 6.64
CA ASN A 12 0.34 13.05 8.09
C ASN A 12 0.88 11.71 8.62
N THR A 13 2.17 11.70 8.97
CA THR A 13 2.88 10.51 9.49
C THR A 13 2.74 10.34 11.00
N ASN A 14 1.92 11.16 11.68
CA ASN A 14 1.77 11.15 13.14
C ASN A 14 0.89 9.99 13.67
N TRP A 15 0.90 8.86 12.98
CA TRP A 15 0.20 7.66 13.40
C TRP A 15 1.18 6.70 14.11
N PRO A 16 0.78 6.05 15.22
CA PRO A 16 1.64 5.12 15.92
C PRO A 16 2.16 4.02 15.00
N ASN A 17 3.47 3.77 15.05
CA ASN A 17 4.16 2.76 14.25
C ASN A 17 3.88 2.86 12.72
N TYR A 18 3.80 4.09 12.21
CA TYR A 18 3.76 4.35 10.78
C TYR A 18 5.01 3.77 10.08
N ARG A 19 4.79 2.92 9.08
CA ARG A 19 5.86 2.32 8.25
C ARG A 19 5.42 2.28 6.79
N ASP A 20 6.32 2.66 5.89
CA ASP A 20 6.18 2.47 4.45
C ASP A 20 6.89 1.19 3.99
N GLY A 21 6.35 0.53 2.97
CA GLY A 21 6.94 -0.67 2.39
C GLY A 21 6.53 -0.91 0.93
N ASN A 22 7.18 -1.89 0.31
CA ASN A 22 6.82 -2.37 -1.02
C ASN A 22 6.73 -3.89 -0.99
N PHE A 23 5.64 -4.44 -1.50
CA PHE A 23 5.51 -5.86 -1.78
C PHE A 23 5.70 -6.07 -3.28
N THR A 24 6.52 -7.05 -3.64
CA THR A 24 6.88 -7.33 -5.04
C THR A 24 6.41 -8.70 -5.43
N ILE A 25 5.61 -8.78 -6.50
CA ILE A 25 5.14 -10.02 -7.11
C ILE A 25 5.86 -10.16 -8.45
N THR A 26 6.63 -11.24 -8.59
CA THR A 26 7.30 -11.57 -9.85
C THR A 26 6.34 -12.28 -10.80
N ASP A 27 6.51 -12.05 -12.10
CA ASP A 27 5.73 -12.68 -13.18
C ASP A 27 4.21 -12.57 -12.97
N TYR A 28 3.75 -11.38 -12.59
CA TYR A 28 2.34 -11.13 -12.32
C TYR A 28 1.50 -11.27 -13.60
N LYS A 29 0.53 -12.18 -13.56
CA LYS A 29 -0.40 -12.42 -14.65
C LYS A 29 -1.69 -11.63 -14.44
N PHE A 30 -1.98 -10.71 -15.34
CA PHE A 30 -3.26 -10.01 -15.35
C PHE A 30 -4.39 -10.95 -15.81
N ALA A 31 -5.64 -10.58 -15.52
CA ALA A 31 -6.82 -11.29 -16.04
C ALA A 31 -6.88 -11.30 -17.58
N SER A 32 -6.27 -10.29 -18.24
CA SER A 32 -6.07 -10.24 -19.70
C SER A 32 -5.10 -11.32 -20.22
N ARG A 33 -4.39 -12.03 -19.33
CA ARG A 33 -3.28 -12.97 -19.59
C ARG A 33 -1.95 -12.32 -19.95
N GLU A 34 -1.88 -11.00 -20.02
CA GLU A 34 -0.60 -10.28 -20.09
C GLU A 34 0.22 -10.53 -18.82
N THR A 35 1.54 -10.50 -18.95
CA THR A 35 2.45 -10.74 -17.82
C THR A 35 3.34 -9.52 -17.61
N LEU A 36 3.42 -9.06 -16.36
CA LEU A 36 4.39 -8.06 -15.93
C LEU A 36 5.51 -8.78 -15.17
N PRO A 37 6.79 -8.62 -15.54
CA PRO A 37 7.90 -9.29 -14.85
C PRO A 37 7.96 -8.97 -13.36
N GLN A 38 7.56 -7.75 -12.98
CA GLN A 38 7.53 -7.31 -11.60
C GLN A 38 6.36 -6.34 -11.36
N LEU A 39 5.38 -6.77 -10.57
CA LEU A 39 4.38 -5.88 -9.99
C LEU A 39 4.82 -5.44 -8.59
N LYS A 40 4.98 -4.13 -8.39
CA LYS A 40 5.33 -3.55 -7.10
C LYS A 40 4.13 -2.84 -6.50
N VAL A 41 3.71 -3.30 -5.33
CA VAL A 41 2.62 -2.71 -4.55
C VAL A 41 3.22 -1.94 -3.39
N HIS A 42 3.10 -0.62 -3.43
CA HIS A 42 3.46 0.22 -2.29
C HIS A 42 2.36 0.17 -1.23
N TYR A 43 2.74 0.01 0.03
CA TYR A 43 1.80 -0.06 1.14
C TYR A 43 2.33 0.68 2.37
N ARG A 44 1.43 0.91 3.32
CA ARG A 44 1.72 1.46 4.64
C ARG A 44 1.08 0.62 5.71
N THR A 45 1.72 0.56 6.87
CA THR A 45 1.13 -0.04 8.07
C THR A 45 1.06 0.98 9.18
N LEU A 46 -0.02 0.90 9.96
CA LEU A 46 -0.26 1.71 11.15
C LEU A 46 -0.52 0.74 12.32
N GLY A 47 -0.10 1.11 13.53
CA GLY A 47 -0.35 0.32 14.74
C GLY A 47 0.57 -0.90 14.89
N ILE A 48 0.19 -1.82 15.77
CA ILE A 48 1.01 -2.96 16.18
C ILE A 48 0.27 -4.25 15.83
N ALA A 49 0.93 -5.17 15.14
CA ALA A 49 0.37 -6.48 14.83
C ALA A 49 0.30 -7.36 16.07
N GLU A 50 -0.89 -7.84 16.41
CA GLU A 50 -1.09 -8.88 17.42
C GLU A 50 -1.05 -10.24 16.73
N ARG A 51 -0.26 -11.17 17.27
CA ARG A 51 -0.07 -12.51 16.71
C ARG A 51 -0.62 -13.59 17.61
N ASN A 52 -1.32 -14.57 17.03
CA ASN A 52 -1.74 -15.78 17.75
C ASN A 52 -0.55 -16.74 17.98
N ALA A 53 -0.81 -17.88 18.62
CA ALA A 53 0.21 -18.90 18.88
C ALA A 53 0.81 -19.53 17.60
N ALA A 54 0.11 -19.50 16.47
CA ALA A 54 0.59 -19.94 15.17
C ALA A 54 1.42 -18.87 14.43
N GLY A 55 1.44 -17.62 14.94
CA GLY A 55 2.14 -16.49 14.35
C GLY A 55 1.29 -15.64 13.40
N ASP A 56 0.00 -15.95 13.20
CA ASP A 56 -0.88 -15.18 12.32
C ASP A 56 -1.27 -13.85 12.94
N ILE A 57 -1.38 -12.81 12.11
CA ILE A 57 -1.90 -11.51 12.54
C ILE A 57 -3.42 -11.63 12.74
N VAL A 58 -3.91 -11.35 13.94
CA VAL A 58 -5.34 -11.50 14.29
C VAL A 58 -6.12 -10.18 14.32
N ASN A 59 -5.43 -9.04 14.25
CA ASN A 59 -6.01 -7.70 14.29
C ASN A 59 -5.77 -6.90 13.00
N GLY A 60 -5.50 -7.58 11.89
CA GLY A 60 -5.20 -6.94 10.60
C GLY A 60 -6.45 -6.41 9.91
N VAL A 61 -6.40 -5.15 9.45
CA VAL A 61 -7.44 -4.51 8.63
C VAL A 61 -6.79 -3.94 7.37
N LEU A 62 -7.40 -4.18 6.20
CA LEU A 62 -6.94 -3.65 4.92
C LEU A 62 -7.81 -2.47 4.50
N LEU A 63 -7.18 -1.30 4.34
CA LEU A 63 -7.81 -0.11 3.78
C LEU A 63 -7.39 0.03 2.33
N LEU A 64 -8.37 0.15 1.43
CA LEU A 64 -8.15 0.37 0.00
C LEU A 64 -8.59 1.77 -0.39
N GLN A 65 -7.74 2.45 -1.14
CA GLN A 65 -8.02 3.77 -1.68
C GLN A 65 -8.98 3.70 -2.89
N GLY A 66 -9.83 4.71 -3.03
CA GLY A 66 -10.68 4.89 -4.22
C GLY A 66 -9.89 5.38 -5.44
N ASN A 67 -10.50 5.45 -6.62
CA ASN A 67 -9.80 5.61 -7.91
C ASN A 67 -8.83 6.81 -8.02
N THR A 68 -9.06 7.89 -7.28
CA THR A 68 -8.22 9.11 -7.32
C THR A 68 -7.40 9.31 -6.04
N GLY A 69 -7.41 8.34 -5.13
CA GLY A 69 -6.70 8.42 -3.88
C GLY A 69 -5.20 8.12 -4.03
N THR A 70 -4.56 8.09 -2.87
CA THR A 70 -3.30 7.37 -2.67
C THR A 70 -3.45 6.64 -1.34
N GLY A 71 -2.51 5.75 -0.99
CA GLY A 71 -2.50 5.16 0.36
C GLY A 71 -2.22 6.15 1.50
N ALA A 72 -2.22 7.47 1.25
CA ALA A 72 -1.95 8.54 2.24
C ALA A 72 -3.14 9.50 2.44
N ASN A 73 -4.23 9.34 1.68
CA ASN A 73 -5.35 10.28 1.67
C ASN A 73 -6.52 9.78 2.50
#